data_AF-Q0ADK4-F1
#
_entry.id   AF-Q0ADK4-F1
#
_cell.length_a   1.000
_cell.length_b   1.000
_cell.length_c   1.000
_cell.angle_alpha   90.00
_cell.angle_beta   90.00
_cell.angle_gamma   90.00
#
_symmetry.space_group_name_H-M   'P 1'
#
loop_
_entity.id
_entity.type
_entity.pdbx_description
1 polymer ?
#
loop_
_entity_poly.entity_id
_entity_poly.type
_entity_poly.pdbx_seq_one_letter_code
_entity_poly.pdbx_strand_id
1 'polypeptide(L)'
;MTDSKVFNLNKREQNDPLQEVLREGARKMLSAAIEAEVTSFIHHHGGLKTAEGRTAVVRNGYLPGRSIQTGLGDIEVKVPKVRDRSGSGIKFNSSLIPPYLKRTRSIEEFLPWLYLRVCLQSVSHP
;
A
#
# COMPACT_ATOMS: atom_id res chain seq x y z
N MET A 1 -19.16 27.23 -17.28
CA MET A 1 -18.54 25.92 -17.63
C MET A 1 -17.82 25.38 -16.40
N THR A 2 -18.47 24.48 -15.65
CA THR A 2 -17.85 23.40 -14.86
C THR A 2 -19.00 22.54 -14.33
N ASP A 3 -19.53 21.68 -15.21
CA ASP A 3 -20.44 20.61 -14.79
C ASP A 3 -19.56 19.46 -14.24
N SER A 4 -19.30 19.50 -12.94
CA SER A 4 -18.54 18.47 -12.24
C SER A 4 -19.43 17.24 -12.07
N LYS A 5 -19.43 16.34 -13.05
CA LYS A 5 -20.17 15.07 -12.99
C LYS A 5 -19.46 14.08 -12.05
N VAL A 6 -19.44 14.40 -10.76
CA VAL A 6 -18.94 13.53 -9.69
C VAL A 6 -20.01 12.48 -9.43
N PHE A 7 -19.82 11.28 -9.98
CA PHE A 7 -20.62 10.11 -9.61
C PHE A 7 -20.31 9.73 -8.16
N ASN A 8 -21.18 10.15 -7.23
CA ASN A 8 -21.23 9.55 -5.91
C ASN A 8 -21.85 8.16 -6.05
N LEU A 9 -20.98 7.16 -6.27
CA LEU A 9 -21.38 5.75 -6.25
C LEU A 9 -21.84 5.39 -4.83
N ASN A 10 -23.14 5.48 -4.61
CA ASN A 10 -23.88 4.77 -3.56
C ASN A 10 -23.19 4.76 -2.19
N LYS A 11 -23.38 5.81 -1.41
CA LYS A 11 -23.13 5.77 0.04
C LYS A 11 -24.20 4.90 0.69
N ARG A 12 -24.00 3.57 0.65
CA ARG A 12 -24.66 2.70 1.60
C ARG A 12 -24.00 2.95 2.95
N GLU A 13 -24.65 3.75 3.78
CA GLU A 13 -24.51 3.68 5.24
C GLU A 13 -24.65 2.21 5.68
N GLN A 14 -23.91 1.62 6.60
CA GLN A 14 -22.98 2.02 7.65
C GLN A 14 -21.87 0.97 7.68
N ASN A 15 -20.77 1.22 8.41
CA ASN A 15 -19.70 0.23 8.63
C ASN A 15 -20.28 -1.14 9.00
N ASP A 16 -20.28 -2.07 8.03
CA ASP A 16 -20.55 -3.47 8.31
C ASP A 16 -19.45 -3.91 9.29
N PRO A 17 -19.81 -4.35 10.51
CA PRO A 17 -18.82 -4.71 11.53
C PRO A 17 -17.85 -5.79 11.02
N LEU A 18 -18.30 -6.67 10.12
CA LEU A 18 -17.42 -7.66 9.49
C LEU A 18 -16.41 -7.00 8.54
N GLN A 19 -16.82 -5.99 7.77
CA GLN A 19 -15.91 -5.24 6.90
C GLN A 19 -14.87 -4.46 7.70
N GLU A 20 -15.24 -3.92 8.86
CA GLU A 20 -14.29 -3.23 9.74
C GLU A 20 -13.26 -4.20 10.33
N VAL A 21 -13.71 -5.36 10.82
CA VAL A 21 -12.81 -6.43 11.30
C VAL A 21 -11.87 -6.90 10.19
N LEU A 22 -12.38 -7.09 8.97
CA LEU A 22 -11.57 -7.48 7.81
C LEU A 22 -10.53 -6.40 7.46
N ARG A 23 -10.91 -5.13 7.47
CA ARG A 23 -10.00 -4.01 7.19
C ARG A 23 -8.90 -3.91 8.25
N GLU A 24 -9.26 -4.05 9.53
CA GLU A 24 -8.29 -4.03 10.62
C GLU A 24 -7.35 -5.24 10.56
N GLY A 25 -7.89 -6.44 10.30
CA GLY A 25 -7.11 -7.66 10.11
C GLY A 25 -6.14 -7.53 8.93
N ALA A 26 -6.60 -7.05 7.78
CA ALA A 26 -5.77 -6.78 6.62
C ALA A 26 -4.65 -5.78 6.93
N ARG A 27 -4.95 -4.68 7.65
CA ARG A 27 -3.94 -3.71 8.10
C ARG A 27 -2.88 -4.35 8.99
N LYS A 28 -3.28 -5.17 9.97
CA LYS A 28 -2.37 -5.88 10.87
C LYS A 28 -1.49 -6.88 10.11
N MET A 29 -2.08 -7.72 9.26
CA MET A 29 -1.34 -8.68 8.44
C MET A 29 -0.34 -7.98 7.52
N LEU A 30 -0.76 -6.90 6.88
CA LEU A 30 0.10 -6.12 6.00
C LEU A 30 1.26 -5.47 6.77
N SER A 31 0.99 -4.91 7.95
CA SER A 31 2.06 -4.38 8.81
C SER A 31 3.06 -5.46 9.20
N ALA A 32 2.60 -6.63 9.64
CA ALA A 32 3.46 -7.74 10.02
C ALA A 32 4.32 -8.26 8.84
N ALA A 33 3.75 -8.30 7.65
CA ALA A 33 4.46 -8.70 6.44
C ALA A 33 5.58 -7.71 6.07
N ILE A 34 5.32 -6.39 6.16
CA ILE A 34 6.36 -5.37 5.92
C ILE A 34 7.44 -5.43 7.01
N GLU A 35 7.07 -5.67 8.26
CA GLU A 35 8.03 -5.85 9.35
C GLU A 35 8.96 -7.05 9.10
N ALA A 36 8.42 -8.14 8.54
CA ALA A 36 9.20 -9.29 8.13
C ALA A 36 10.16 -8.96 6.96
N GLU A 37 9.72 -8.17 5.96
CA GLU A 37 10.60 -7.68 4.89
C GLU A 37 11.77 -6.86 5.45
N VAL A 38 11.49 -5.93 6.36
CA VAL A 38 12.51 -5.05 6.96
C VAL A 38 13.49 -5.84 7.80
N THR A 39 13.01 -6.77 8.62
CA THR A 39 13.86 -7.67 9.42
C THR A 39 14.79 -8.47 8.52
N SER A 40 14.25 -9.03 7.44
CA SER A 40 15.02 -9.80 6.46
C SER A 40 16.08 -8.94 5.76
N PHE A 41 15.73 -7.70 5.41
CA PHE A 41 16.64 -6.74 4.81
C PHE A 41 17.80 -6.36 5.74
N ILE A 42 17.50 -6.07 7.01
CA ILE A 42 18.53 -5.74 8.01
C ILE A 42 19.44 -6.95 8.25
N HIS A 43 18.87 -8.16 8.36
CA HIS A 43 19.63 -9.38 8.53
C HIS A 43 20.57 -9.65 7.35
N HIS A 44 20.07 -9.48 6.12
CA HIS A 44 20.88 -9.63 4.90
C HIS A 44 22.09 -8.68 4.88
N HIS A 45 21.93 -7.46 5.40
CA HIS A 45 23.01 -6.48 5.53
C HIS A 45 23.75 -6.51 6.89
N GLY A 46 23.49 -7.51 7.75
CA GLY A 46 24.05 -7.58 9.10
C GLY A 46 25.57 -7.74 9.16
N GLY A 47 26.19 -8.25 8.09
CA GLY A 47 27.65 -8.34 7.95
C GLY A 47 28.32 -6.99 7.68
N LEU A 48 27.57 -5.96 7.27
CA LEU A 48 28.11 -4.64 7.00
C LEU A 48 28.26 -3.85 8.30
N LYS A 49 29.49 -3.45 8.60
CA LYS A 49 29.82 -2.59 9.74
C LYS A 49 30.37 -1.26 9.26
N THR A 50 30.06 -0.20 9.99
CA THR A 50 30.71 1.10 9.85
C THR A 50 32.18 0.99 10.30
N ALA A 51 33.03 1.97 9.95
CA ALA A 51 34.41 2.05 10.43
C ALA A 51 34.56 1.95 11.97
N GLU A 52 33.52 2.36 12.71
CA GLU A 52 33.43 2.26 14.17
C GLU A 52 32.98 0.87 14.69
N GLY A 53 32.82 -0.13 13.81
CA GLY A 53 32.41 -1.50 14.17
C GLY A 53 30.91 -1.68 14.47
N ARG A 54 30.09 -0.62 14.31
CA ARG A 54 28.64 -0.63 14.51
C ARG A 54 27.91 -1.16 13.27
N THR A 55 26.72 -1.73 13.43
CA THR A 55 25.88 -2.17 12.30
C THR A 55 25.60 -1.00 11.34
N ALA A 56 25.87 -1.21 10.05
CA ALA A 56 25.71 -0.18 9.03
C ALA A 56 24.24 0.12 8.74
N VAL A 57 23.38 -0.90 8.67
CA VAL A 57 21.97 -0.77 8.32
C VAL A 57 21.11 -0.93 9.58
N VAL A 58 20.35 0.12 9.92
CA VAL A 58 19.52 0.13 11.13
C VAL A 58 18.11 0.63 10.85
N ARG A 59 17.16 0.19 11.66
CA ARG A 59 15.82 0.77 11.68
C ARG A 59 15.86 2.18 12.27
N ASN A 60 15.16 3.12 11.62
CA ASN A 60 15.13 4.54 11.98
C ASN A 60 13.69 5.10 11.89
N GLY A 61 12.77 4.50 12.65
CA GLY A 61 11.37 4.92 12.71
C GLY A 61 10.54 4.45 11.51
N TYR A 62 9.62 5.30 11.06
CA TYR A 62 8.68 5.01 9.97
C TYR A 62 8.62 6.16 8.96
N LEU A 63 8.26 5.83 7.72
CA LEU A 63 7.83 6.82 6.73
C LEU A 63 6.44 7.37 7.06
N PRO A 64 6.06 8.54 6.50
CA PRO A 64 4.69 9.03 6.61
C PRO A 64 3.68 7.96 6.18
N GLY A 65 2.62 7.82 6.97
CA GLY A 65 1.55 6.90 6.62
C GLY A 65 0.85 7.33 5.33
N ARG A 66 0.38 6.36 4.56
CA ARG A 66 -0.41 6.61 3.35
C ARG A 66 -1.49 5.54 3.18
N SER A 67 -2.57 5.92 2.51
CA SER A 67 -3.67 5.01 2.19
C SER A 67 -3.46 4.33 0.83
N ILE A 68 -3.85 3.06 0.75
CA ILE A 68 -3.92 2.26 -0.49
C ILE A 68 -5.36 1.82 -0.69
N GLN A 69 -5.90 2.05 -1.89
CA GLN A 69 -7.24 1.61 -2.25
C GLN A 69 -7.24 0.10 -2.54
N THR A 70 -8.00 -0.64 -1.75
CA THR A 70 -8.18 -2.10 -1.88
C THR A 70 -9.66 -2.45 -2.09
N GLY A 71 -9.96 -3.71 -2.41
CA GLY A 71 -11.36 -4.17 -2.50
C GLY A 71 -12.15 -4.03 -1.20
N LEU A 72 -11.47 -3.95 -0.05
CA LEU A 72 -12.06 -3.70 1.29
C LEU A 72 -12.19 -2.19 1.62
N GLY A 73 -11.91 -1.34 0.63
CA GLY A 73 -11.76 0.10 0.78
C GLY A 73 -10.33 0.52 1.06
N ASP A 74 -10.20 1.71 1.61
CA ASP A 74 -8.91 2.34 1.91
C ASP A 74 -8.25 1.71 3.14
N ILE A 75 -7.00 1.30 2.99
CA ILE A 75 -6.18 0.74 4.07
C ILE A 75 -4.98 1.66 4.30
N GLU A 76 -4.88 2.20 5.52
CA GLU A 76 -3.71 2.97 5.95
C GLU A 76 -2.52 2.06 6.22
N VAL A 77 -1.36 2.44 5.69
CA VAL A 77 -0.12 1.71 5.88
C VAL A 77 1.02 2.63 6.26
N LYS A 78 1.88 2.15 7.17
CA LYS A 78 3.15 2.78 7.54
C LYS A 78 4.28 1.80 7.26
N VAL A 79 5.25 2.24 6.46
CA VAL A 79 6.44 1.44 6.14
C VAL A 79 7.58 1.84 7.07
N PRO A 80 8.26 0.89 7.74
CA PRO A 80 9.43 1.21 8.55
C PRO A 80 10.53 1.83 7.70
N LYS A 81 11.20 2.84 8.25
CA LYS A 81 12.31 3.51 7.60
C LYS A 81 13.61 2.83 8.01
N VAL A 82 14.42 2.48 7.02
CA VAL A 82 15.78 1.96 7.25
C VAL A 82 16.78 3.05 6.91
N ARG A 83 17.80 3.21 7.75
CA ARG A 83 18.90 4.15 7.59
C ARG A 83 20.20 3.38 7.36
N ASP A 84 20.89 3.75 6.29
CA ASP A 84 22.28 3.39 6.06
C ASP A 84 23.21 4.38 6.80
N ARG A 85 24.15 3.83 7.57
CA ARG A 85 25.23 4.53 8.28
C ARG A 85 26.59 4.35 7.63
N SER A 86 26.71 3.46 6.64
CA SER A 86 27.96 3.21 5.91
C SER A 86 28.25 4.28 4.86
N GLY A 87 27.22 4.99 4.37
CA GLY A 87 27.35 5.94 3.26
C GLY A 87 27.41 5.26 1.88
N SER A 88 27.09 3.97 1.80
CA SER A 88 27.03 3.20 0.54
C SER A 88 25.72 3.43 -0.24
N GLY A 89 24.74 4.09 0.38
CA GLY A 89 23.48 4.45 -0.28
C GLY A 89 22.44 3.34 -0.25
N ILE A 90 22.56 2.39 0.68
CA ILE A 90 21.61 1.27 0.83
C ILE A 90 20.23 1.82 1.23
N LYS A 91 19.21 1.46 0.45
CA LYS A 91 17.81 1.89 0.65
C LYS A 91 16.89 0.69 0.69
N PHE A 92 16.02 0.67 1.69
CA PHE A 92 14.93 -0.29 1.76
C PHE A 92 13.75 0.19 0.92
N ASN A 93 13.28 -0.65 0.00
CA ASN A 93 12.01 -0.49 -0.68
C ASN A 93 11.20 -1.76 -0.47
N SER A 94 10.00 -1.65 0.10
CA SER A 94 9.10 -2.79 0.28
C SER A 94 8.65 -3.32 -1.09
N SER A 95 8.72 -4.64 -1.26
CA SER A 95 8.23 -5.31 -2.48
C SER A 95 6.70 -5.43 -2.45
N LEU A 96 6.14 -5.61 -1.25
CA LEU A 96 4.69 -5.64 -1.02
C LEU A 96 4.05 -4.27 -1.28
N ILE A 97 4.72 -3.18 -0.89
CA ILE A 97 4.19 -1.81 -0.98
C ILE A 97 5.23 -0.86 -1.57
N PRO A 98 5.32 -0.80 -2.91
CA PRO A 98 6.18 0.16 -3.60
C PRO A 98 5.78 1.62 -3.31
N PRO A 99 6.71 2.59 -3.26
CA PRO A 99 6.46 3.99 -2.85
C PRO A 99 5.36 4.76 -3.58
N TYR A 100 4.92 4.29 -4.76
CA TYR A 100 3.91 4.93 -5.59
C TYR A 100 2.63 4.10 -5.75
N LEU A 101 2.53 2.94 -5.11
CA LEU A 101 1.33 2.12 -5.12
C LEU A 101 0.17 2.91 -4.49
N LYS A 102 -0.89 3.17 -5.27
CA LYS A 102 -2.10 3.88 -4.83
C LYS A 102 -3.32 2.95 -4.76
N ARG A 103 -3.40 1.97 -5.66
CA ARG A 103 -4.50 1.02 -5.76
C ARG A 103 -3.94 -0.40 -5.94
N THR A 104 -4.71 -1.40 -5.52
CA THR A 104 -4.37 -2.79 -5.82
C THR A 104 -4.62 -3.11 -7.28
N ARG A 105 -3.83 -4.04 -7.82
CA ARG A 105 -3.93 -4.52 -9.20
C ARG A 105 -5.36 -4.97 -9.57
N SER A 106 -6.05 -5.64 -8.64
CA SER A 106 -7.44 -6.08 -8.84
C SER A 106 -8.39 -4.92 -9.14
N ILE A 107 -8.23 -3.75 -8.50
CA ILE A 107 -9.05 -2.56 -8.77
C ILE A 107 -8.66 -1.94 -10.11
N GLU A 108 -7.36 -1.82 -10.40
CA GLU A 108 -6.89 -1.22 -11.64
C GLU A 108 -7.34 -2.00 -12.88
N GLU A 109 -7.39 -3.33 -12.81
CA GLU A 109 -7.87 -4.18 -13.90
C GLU A 109 -9.41 -4.14 -14.03
N PHE A 110 -10.13 -3.97 -12.92
CA PHE A 110 -11.59 -3.96 -12.91
C PHE A 110 -12.19 -2.68 -13.52
N LEU A 111 -11.55 -1.52 -13.33
CA LEU A 111 -12.06 -0.23 -13.80
C LEU A 111 -12.21 -0.14 -15.34
N PRO A 112 -11.19 -0.49 -16.15
CA PRO A 112 -11.33 -0.54 -17.61
C PRO A 112 -12.39 -1.55 -18.06
N TRP A 113 -12.48 -2.70 -17.40
CA TRP A 113 -13.48 -3.71 -17.73
C TRP A 113 -14.91 -3.20 -17.50
N LEU A 114 -15.16 -2.52 -16.38
CA LEU A 114 -16.44 -1.88 -16.09
C LEU A 114 -16.79 -0.84 -17.16
N TYR A 115 -15.83 -0.02 -17.57
CA TYR A 115 -16.03 0.98 -18.60
C TYR A 115 -16.52 0.33 -19.91
N LEU A 116 -15.86 -0.74 -20.35
CA LEU A 116 -16.24 -1.48 -21.55
C LEU A 116 -17.64 -2.11 -21.42
N ARG A 117 -17.94 -2.74 -20.29
CA ARG A 117 -19.24 -3.40 -20.07
C ARG A 117 -20.40 -2.40 -20.07
N VAL A 118 -20.24 -1.27 -19.37
CA VAL A 118 -21.29 -0.27 -19.23
C VAL A 118 -21.56 0.44 -20.56
N CYS A 119 -20.51 0.76 -21.33
CA CYS A 119 -20.68 1.36 -22.67
C CYS A 119 -21.36 0.42 -23.66
N LEU A 120 -21.10 -0.90 -23.61
CA LEU A 120 -21.76 -1.86 -24.51
C LEU A 120 -23.24 -2.05 -24.18
N GLN A 121 -23.63 -1.97 -22.91
CA GLN A 121 -25.04 -2.10 -22.50
C GLN A 121 -25.90 -0.90 -22.91
N SER A 122 -25.32 0.31 -23.01
CA SER A 122 -26.04 1.52 -23.46
C SER A 122 -26.35 1.55 -24.96
N VAL A 123 -25.74 0.68 -25.78
CA VAL A 123 -25.97 0.61 -27.23
C VAL A 123 -27.02 -0.46 -27.61
N SER A 124 -27.52 -1.20 -26.61
CA SER A 124 -28.37 -2.38 -26.82
C SER A 124 -29.88 -2.14 -26.59
N HIS A 125 -30.32 -0.90 -26.37
CA HIS A 125 -31.74 -0.57 -26.18
C HIS A 125 -32.18 0.46 -27.23
N PRO A 126 -33.06 0.11 -28.20
CA PRO A 126 -33.74 1.08 -29.05
C PRO A 126 -34.76 1.92 -28.28
#